data_AF-A0A2E2TA36-F1
#
_entry.id   AF-A0A2E2TA36-F1
#
_cell.length_a   1.000
_cell.length_b   1.000
_cell.length_c   1.000
_cell.angle_alpha   90.00
_cell.angle_beta   90.00
_cell.angle_gamma   90.00
#
_symmetry.space_group_name_H-M   'P 1'
#
loop_
_entity.id
_entity.type
_entity.pdbx_description
1 polymer ?
#
loop_
_entity_poly.entity_id
_entity_poly.type
_entity_poly.pdbx_seq_one_letter_code
_entity_poly.pdbx_strand_id
1 'polypeptide(L)' 'MKKSILLAAVLVLGLGMSSCSKCYTCEAPVEIRTSGGTTTEYQEEDFCTASPQELESKEADGYQCTNA' A
#
# COMPACT_ATOMS: atom_id res chain seq x y z
N MET A 1 -17.85 41.49 4.79
CA MET A 1 -16.76 40.86 4.01
C MET A 1 -16.71 39.37 4.39
N LYS A 2 -16.86 38.48 3.40
CA LYS A 2 -16.45 37.04 3.31
C LYS A 2 -16.34 36.23 4.62
N LYS A 3 -17.32 35.38 4.94
CA LYS A 3 -17.33 33.92 4.67
C LYS A 3 -15.99 33.23 4.94
N SER A 4 -16.00 32.31 5.92
CA SER A 4 -15.35 30.97 5.97
C SER A 4 -15.41 30.52 7.44
N ILE A 5 -16.42 29.78 7.92
CA ILE A 5 -16.84 28.40 7.60
C ILE A 5 -15.67 27.41 7.67
N LEU A 6 -15.67 26.64 8.76
CA LEU A 6 -15.34 25.21 8.93
C LEU A 6 -13.95 24.72 8.52
N LEU A 7 -13.27 24.03 9.44
CA LEU A 7 -12.83 22.64 9.27
C LEU A 7 -12.12 22.15 10.55
N ALA A 8 -12.93 21.90 11.58
CA ALA A 8 -12.59 20.92 12.60
C ALA A 8 -13.11 19.58 12.11
N ALA A 9 -12.30 18.80 11.40
CA ALA A 9 -12.62 17.42 11.08
C ALA A 9 -11.39 16.62 10.64
N VAL A 10 -11.26 15.43 11.24
CA VAL A 10 -10.55 14.24 10.72
C VAL A 10 -9.04 14.20 10.91
N LEU A 11 -8.62 13.90 12.14
CA LEU A 11 -7.49 12.99 12.38
C LEU A 11 -7.99 11.84 13.27
N VAL A 12 -8.94 11.08 12.72
CA VAL A 12 -9.21 9.71 13.17
C VAL A 12 -8.66 8.79 12.08
N LEU A 13 -7.33 8.69 12.03
CA LEU A 13 -6.66 7.47 11.60
C LEU A 13 -6.78 6.56 12.85
N GLY A 14 -7.80 5.71 13.04
CA GLY A 14 -8.14 4.63 12.10
C GLY A 14 -6.82 3.98 11.69
N LEU A 15 -6.32 2.92 12.33
CA LEU A 15 -7.01 1.66 12.56
C LEU A 15 -6.30 0.90 13.69
N GLY A 16 -6.84 0.99 14.90
CA GLY A 16 -6.81 -0.16 15.80
C GLY A 16 -7.85 -1.14 15.28
N MET A 17 -7.44 -2.09 14.43
CA MET A 17 -8.25 -3.25 14.08
C MET A 17 -7.57 -4.50 14.64
N SER A 18 -7.95 -4.86 15.86
CA SER A 18 -7.64 -6.17 16.47
C SER A 18 -8.51 -7.28 15.89
N SER A 19 -8.63 -7.35 14.56
CA SER A 19 -9.16 -8.50 13.82
C SER A 19 -8.00 -9.07 13.01
N CYS A 20 -7.92 -10.38 12.84
CA CYS A 20 -6.74 -11.13 12.38
C CYS A 20 -6.29 -10.83 10.93
N SER A 21 -5.99 -9.58 10.59
CA SER A 21 -5.36 -9.22 9.33
C SER A 21 -3.96 -9.81 9.31
N LYS A 22 -3.67 -10.61 8.28
CA LYS A 22 -2.33 -11.08 7.99
C LYS A 22 -1.61 -9.98 7.24
N CYS A 23 -0.40 -9.65 7.69
CA CYS A 23 0.46 -8.73 6.97
C CYS A 23 1.39 -9.52 6.07
N TYR A 24 1.48 -9.07 4.84
CA TYR A 24 2.33 -9.62 3.80
C TYR A 24 3.31 -8.55 3.36
N THR A 25 4.56 -8.93 3.12
CA THR A 25 5.51 -8.09 2.41
C THR A 25 5.36 -8.38 0.92
N CYS A 26 4.88 -7.39 0.18
CA CYS A 26 4.62 -7.47 -1.25
C CYS A 26 5.68 -6.71 -2.04
N GLU A 27 6.28 -7.35 -3.03
CA GLU A 27 7.29 -6.72 -3.90
C GLU A 27 6.85 -6.70 -5.37
N ALA A 28 7.13 -5.62 -6.09
CA ALA A 28 6.91 -5.55 -7.54
C ALA A 28 8.13 -4.97 -8.26
N PRO A 29 8.51 -5.52 -9.44
CA PRO A 29 9.60 -4.96 -10.23
C PRO A 29 9.20 -3.59 -10.81
N VAL A 30 10.02 -2.59 -10.56
CA VAL A 30 9.91 -1.24 -11.11
C VAL A 30 11.11 -0.95 -12.01
N GLU A 31 10.85 -0.50 -13.23
CA GLU A 31 11.90 -0.06 -14.15
C GLU A 31 12.29 1.38 -13.84
N ILE A 32 13.49 1.58 -13.31
CA ILE A 32 14.05 2.90 -13.03
C ILE A 32 14.97 3.30 -14.19
N ARG A 33 14.57 4.35 -14.91
CA ARG A 33 15.42 4.99 -15.92
C ARG A 33 16.39 5.95 -15.24
N THR A 34 17.67 5.63 -15.31
CA THR A 34 18.76 6.50 -14.86
C THR A 34 19.52 7.06 -16.06
N SER A 35 20.41 8.02 -15.81
CA SER A 35 21.30 8.57 -16.85
C SER A 35 22.24 7.53 -17.49
N GLY A 36 22.43 6.37 -16.85
CA GLY A 36 23.26 5.27 -17.34
C GLY A 36 22.51 4.12 -18.02
N GLY A 37 21.17 4.12 -18.01
CA GLY A 37 20.37 3.02 -18.57
C GLY A 37 19.08 2.75 -17.77
N THR A 38 18.38 1.65 -18.13
CA THR A 38 17.22 1.16 -17.38
C THR A 38 17.68 0.06 -16.42
N THR A 39 17.38 0.22 -15.14
CA THR A 39 17.62 -0.78 -14.09
C THR A 39 16.26 -1.27 -13.59
N THR A 40 16.15 -2.56 -13.30
CA THR A 40 15.00 -3.13 -12.60
C THR A 40 15.31 -3.16 -11.10
N GLU A 41 14.51 -2.47 -10.31
CA GLU A 41 14.52 -2.57 -8.84
C GLU A 41 13.22 -3.20 -8.35
N TYR A 42 13.19 -3.70 -7.12
CA TYR A 42 11.98 -4.24 -6.51
C TYR A 42 11.48 -3.27 -5.45
N GLN A 43 10.24 -2.80 -5.60
CA GLN A 43 9.59 -1.96 -4.60
C GLN A 43 8.83 -2.86 -3.62
N GLU A 44 9.27 -2.88 -2.37
CA GLU A 44 8.60 -3.57 -1.26
C GLU A 44 7.54 -2.66 -0.58
N GLU A 45 6.37 -3.23 -0.28
CA GLU A 45 5.29 -2.59 0.48
C GLU A 45 4.64 -3.59 1.44
N ASP A 46 4.32 -3.13 2.65
CA ASP A 46 3.56 -3.92 3.62
C ASP A 46 2.06 -3.85 3.31
N PHE A 47 1.47 -5.01 3.06
CA PHE A 47 0.05 -5.16 2.77
C PHE A 47 -0.63 -6.02 3.84
N CYS A 48 -1.41 -5.37 4.71
CA CYS A 48 -2.16 -6.06 5.76
C CYS A 48 -3.63 -6.20 5.37
N THR A 49 -4.07 -7.42 5.13
CA THR A 49 -5.48 -7.74 4.82
C THR A 49 -5.95 -8.95 5.61
N ALA A 50 -7.25 -8.99 5.93
CA ALA A 50 -7.93 -10.19 6.42
C ALA A 50 -8.65 -10.96 5.29
N SER A 51 -8.67 -10.40 4.07
CA SER A 51 -9.37 -10.94 2.91
C SER A 51 -8.38 -11.57 1.93
N PRO A 52 -8.48 -12.88 1.65
CA PRO A 52 -7.66 -13.53 0.63
C PRO A 52 -7.82 -12.90 -0.76
N GLN A 53 -9.02 -12.43 -1.08
CA GLN A 53 -9.33 -11.84 -2.39
C GLN A 53 -8.58 -10.54 -2.64
N GLU A 54 -8.30 -9.77 -1.58
CA GLU A 54 -7.51 -8.54 -1.70
C GLU A 54 -6.03 -8.85 -1.94
N LEU A 55 -5.50 -9.91 -1.31
CA LEU A 55 -4.15 -10.42 -1.58
C LEU A 55 -4.03 -10.92 -3.02
N GLU A 56 -4.96 -11.75 -3.47
CA GLU A 56 -4.98 -12.29 -4.83
C GLU A 56 -5.07 -11.17 -5.88
N SER A 57 -5.84 -10.11 -5.59
CA SER A 57 -5.94 -8.94 -6.47
C SER A 57 -4.60 -8.19 -6.54
N LYS A 58 -3.95 -7.99 -5.39
CA LYS A 58 -2.61 -7.37 -5.30
C LYS A 58 -1.58 -8.18 -6.09
N GLU A 59 -1.63 -9.50 -5.98
CA GLU A 59 -0.74 -10.39 -6.72
C GLU A 59 -1.03 -10.39 -8.23
N ALA A 60 -2.31 -10.28 -8.62
CA ALA A 60 -2.72 -10.12 -10.02
C ALA A 60 -2.26 -8.78 -10.63
N ASP A 61 -2.08 -7.73 -9.83
CA ASP A 61 -1.48 -6.46 -10.24
C ASP A 61 0.05 -6.57 -10.49
N GLY A 62 0.64 -7.75 -10.23
CA GLY A 62 2.05 -8.04 -10.49
C GLY A 62 2.96 -7.94 -9.26
N TYR A 63 2.38 -7.79 -8.07
CA TYR A 63 3.12 -7.92 -6.82
C TYR A 63 3.33 -9.38 -6.45
N GLN A 64 4.41 -9.71 -5.77
CA GLN A 64 4.62 -10.99 -5.13
C GLN A 64 4.60 -10.79 -3.63
N CYS A 65 3.61 -11.39 -2.97
CA CYS A 65 3.37 -11.18 -1.55
C CYS A 65 3.81 -12.40 -0.74
N THR A 66 4.69 -12.19 0.24
CA THR A 66 5.15 -13.22 1.17
C THR A 66 4.67 -12.87 2.59
N ASN A 67 4.45 -13.87 3.45
CA ASN A 67 4.09 -13.56 4.85
C ASN A 67 5.28 -12.83 5.50
N ALA A 68 5.02 -11.68 6.11
CA ALA A 68 6.01 -10.88 6.83
C ALA A 68 6.46 -11.56 8.13
#